data_AF-A0A3W0FC13-F1
#
_entry.id   AF-A0A3W0FC13-F1
#
_cell.length_a   1.000
_cell.length_b   1.000
_cell.length_c   1.000
_cell.angle_alpha   90.00
_cell.angle_beta   90.00
_cell.angle_gamma   90.00
#
_symmetry.space_group_name_H-M   'P 1'
#
loop_
_entity.id
_entity.type
_entity.pdbx_description
1 polymer ?
#
loop_
_entity_poly.entity_id
_entity_poly.type
_entity_poly.pdbx_seq_one_letter_code
_entity_poly.pdbx_strand_id
1 'polypeptide(L)'
;MNARLISAPSLSPEEQKNRLAEFFREYWGTQQINDYHTDTTFHVNHKKQYCDLRWSEKYIDVDYWCSREIHHKEWSKFLIAITTALHTPIPPYYLDFNLKGRRTTLRKRHRRTESKIGCFIYPYKEDPDGGWDYSVDCLMIYESDFEILAAGINKLYPRNHEDKSFDYTSWNEFTLAECEKIISHWLIIARSNGEYASFIQYVIEWIQPLLHQYDSIMIEGNL
;
A
#
# COMPACT_ATOMS: atom_id res chain seq x y z
N MET A 1 17.04 20.83 -13.30
CA MET A 1 16.21 20.80 -14.53
C MET A 1 14.95 21.56 -14.19
N ASN A 2 14.57 22.51 -15.03
CA ASN A 2 13.54 23.48 -14.68
C ASN A 2 12.30 23.28 -15.54
N ALA A 3 11.12 23.37 -14.93
CA ALA A 3 9.85 23.36 -15.62
C ALA A 3 8.83 24.24 -14.89
N ARG A 4 7.73 24.52 -15.57
CA ARG A 4 6.59 25.23 -15.01
C ARG A 4 5.34 24.41 -15.21
N LEU A 5 4.64 24.13 -14.12
CA LEU A 5 3.35 23.43 -14.10
C LEU A 5 2.23 24.43 -13.85
N ILE A 6 1.02 24.10 -14.28
CA ILE A 6 -0.20 24.84 -13.90
C ILE A 6 -0.56 24.41 -12.48
N SER A 7 -0.84 25.37 -11.59
CA SER A 7 -1.31 25.06 -10.24
C SER A 7 -2.72 24.45 -10.27
N ALA A 8 -3.14 23.82 -9.17
CA ALA A 8 -4.51 23.35 -9.02
C ALA A 8 -5.31 24.32 -8.12
N PRO A 9 -5.83 25.45 -8.64
CA PRO A 9 -6.41 26.52 -7.83
C PRO A 9 -7.69 26.10 -7.08
N SER A 10 -8.31 24.98 -7.47
CA SER A 10 -9.44 24.37 -6.75
C SER A 10 -9.04 23.66 -5.46
N LEU A 11 -7.73 23.47 -5.20
CA LEU A 11 -7.18 22.82 -4.02
C LEU A 11 -6.44 23.83 -3.15
N SER A 12 -6.51 23.65 -1.83
CA SER A 12 -5.65 24.42 -0.93
C SER A 12 -4.16 24.16 -1.24
N PRO A 13 -3.26 25.12 -0.98
CA PRO A 13 -1.82 24.89 -1.13
C PRO A 13 -1.32 23.68 -0.33
N GLU A 14 -1.92 23.44 0.83
CA GLU A 14 -1.58 22.30 1.69
C GLU A 14 -1.95 20.95 1.06
N GLU A 15 -3.15 20.85 0.48
CA GLU A 15 -3.58 19.63 -0.22
C GLU A 15 -2.69 19.35 -1.44
N GLN A 16 -2.29 20.39 -2.17
CA GLN A 16 -1.33 20.26 -3.28
C GLN A 16 0.02 19.73 -2.79
N LYS A 17 0.55 20.26 -1.68
CA LYS A 17 1.81 19.79 -1.07
C LYS A 17 1.70 18.35 -0.60
N ASN A 18 0.59 17.96 0.03
CA ASN A 18 0.35 16.59 0.48
C ASN A 18 0.37 15.59 -0.69
N ARG A 19 -0.30 15.92 -1.81
CA ARG A 19 -0.28 15.09 -3.02
C ARG A 19 1.11 14.95 -3.61
N LEU A 20 1.87 16.03 -3.64
CA LEU A 20 3.24 16.03 -4.16
C LEU A 20 4.19 15.25 -3.24
N ALA A 21 4.05 15.39 -1.92
CA ALA A 21 4.79 14.59 -0.95
C ALA A 21 4.54 13.09 -1.15
N GLU A 22 3.27 12.70 -1.30
CA GLU A 22 2.92 11.30 -1.58
C GLU A 22 3.46 10.82 -2.93
N PHE A 23 3.42 11.67 -3.97
CA PHE A 23 4.07 11.38 -5.24
C PHE A 23 5.57 11.10 -5.07
N PHE A 24 6.31 11.91 -4.31
CA PHE A 24 7.75 11.67 -4.11
C PHE A 24 8.03 10.39 -3.32
N ARG A 25 7.20 10.06 -2.32
CA ARG A 25 7.28 8.78 -1.60
C ARG A 25 7.12 7.59 -2.55
N GLU A 26 6.13 7.63 -3.44
CA GLU A 26 5.93 6.57 -4.44
C GLU A 26 7.01 6.56 -5.52
N TYR A 27 7.39 7.73 -6.04
CA TYR A 27 8.36 7.87 -7.13
C TYR A 27 9.76 7.41 -6.72
N TRP A 28 10.19 7.74 -5.50
CA TRP A 28 11.47 7.27 -4.95
C TRP A 28 11.35 5.94 -4.19
N GLY A 29 10.14 5.45 -3.96
CA GLY A 29 9.87 4.18 -3.30
C GLY A 29 10.24 4.17 -1.81
N THR A 30 10.02 5.27 -1.09
CA THR A 30 10.42 5.45 0.32
C THR A 30 9.28 5.98 1.16
N GLN A 31 9.06 5.43 2.35
CA GLN A 31 8.08 5.98 3.31
C GLN A 31 8.48 7.37 3.80
N GLN A 32 9.76 7.57 4.08
CA GLN A 32 10.30 8.82 4.60
C GLN A 32 11.04 9.59 3.52
N ILE A 33 10.63 10.84 3.35
CA ILE A 33 11.31 11.87 2.57
C ILE A 33 11.70 12.98 3.53
N ASN A 34 12.80 13.68 3.27
CA ASN A 34 13.08 14.90 4.02
C ASN A 34 12.42 16.05 3.28
N ASP A 35 11.34 16.56 3.84
CA ASP A 35 10.61 17.67 3.28
C ASP A 35 10.59 18.90 4.19
N TYR A 36 10.51 20.06 3.55
CA TYR A 36 10.41 21.34 4.20
C TYR A 36 9.39 22.21 3.46
N HIS A 37 8.47 22.82 4.22
CA HIS A 37 7.36 23.60 3.70
C HIS A 37 7.43 25.04 4.22
N THR A 38 7.23 25.99 3.31
CA THR A 38 6.77 27.35 3.64
C THR A 38 5.44 27.59 2.94
N ASP A 39 4.85 28.77 3.07
CA ASP A 39 3.61 29.11 2.38
C ASP A 39 3.71 28.89 0.85
N THR A 40 4.86 29.22 0.26
CA THR A 40 5.05 29.23 -1.20
C THR A 40 6.09 28.23 -1.70
N THR A 41 6.78 27.51 -0.81
CA THR A 41 7.83 26.56 -1.21
C THR A 41 7.61 25.19 -0.60
N PHE A 42 7.86 24.15 -1.40
CA PHE A 42 8.00 22.77 -0.95
C PHE A 42 9.34 22.26 -1.44
N HIS A 43 10.26 22.05 -0.52
CA HIS A 43 11.53 21.40 -0.78
C HIS A 43 11.40 19.94 -0.37
N VAL A 44 11.86 19.04 -1.22
CA VAL A 44 11.91 17.62 -0.89
C VAL A 44 13.24 17.05 -1.34
N ASN A 45 13.86 16.21 -0.51
CA ASN A 45 15.06 15.49 -0.89
C ASN A 45 15.03 14.03 -0.43
N HIS A 46 15.76 13.20 -1.19
CA HIS A 46 16.05 11.83 -0.85
C HIS A 46 17.40 11.42 -1.44
N LYS A 47 18.37 11.10 -0.56
CA LYS A 47 19.73 10.71 -0.93
C LYS A 47 20.42 11.76 -1.83
N LYS A 48 20.60 11.45 -3.12
CA LYS A 48 21.31 12.28 -4.10
C LYS A 48 20.35 12.95 -5.10
N GLN A 49 19.12 13.21 -4.66
CA GLN A 49 18.08 13.84 -5.46
C GLN A 49 17.32 14.83 -4.60
N TYR A 50 16.94 15.97 -5.19
CA TYR A 50 16.03 16.92 -4.55
C TYR A 50 15.13 17.60 -5.59
N CYS A 51 14.01 18.13 -5.12
CA CYS A 51 13.11 18.94 -5.92
C CYS A 51 12.68 20.16 -5.10
N ASP A 52 12.84 21.34 -5.67
CA ASP A 52 12.22 22.56 -5.19
C ASP A 52 10.97 22.85 -6.01
N LEU A 53 9.87 23.08 -5.31
CA LEU A 53 8.59 23.47 -5.91
C LEU A 53 8.20 24.83 -5.33
N ARG A 54 7.97 25.81 -6.20
CA ARG A 54 7.65 27.19 -5.81
C ARG A 54 6.31 27.61 -6.42
N TRP A 55 5.35 27.92 -5.56
CA TRP A 55 4.02 28.35 -5.96
C TRP A 55 4.02 29.84 -6.29
N SER A 56 3.37 30.15 -7.39
CA SER A 56 2.86 31.47 -7.75
C SER A 56 1.33 31.37 -7.89
N GLU A 57 0.64 32.48 -8.13
CA GLU A 57 -0.83 32.50 -8.25
C GLU A 57 -1.39 31.46 -9.25
N LYS A 58 -0.67 31.20 -10.36
CA LYS A 58 -1.15 30.34 -11.46
C LYS A 58 -0.26 29.14 -11.74
N TYR A 59 0.94 29.12 -11.20
CA TYR A 59 1.96 28.16 -11.60
C TYR A 59 2.75 27.62 -10.43
N ILE A 60 3.32 26.44 -10.65
CA ILE A 60 4.33 25.86 -9.78
C ILE A 60 5.61 25.76 -10.60
N ASP A 61 6.64 26.51 -10.21
CA ASP A 61 7.98 26.37 -10.77
C ASP A 61 8.66 25.15 -10.12
N VAL A 62 9.16 24.25 -10.95
CA VAL A 62 9.81 22.99 -10.56
C VAL A 62 11.30 23.12 -10.86
N ASP A 63 12.15 22.98 -9.84
CA ASP A 63 13.59 22.80 -10.00
C ASP A 63 13.99 21.44 -9.42
N TYR A 64 14.20 20.48 -10.32
CA TYR A 64 14.56 19.11 -9.96
C TYR A 64 16.04 18.86 -10.23
N TRP A 65 16.73 18.33 -9.22
CA TRP A 65 18.14 17.96 -9.30
C TRP A 65 18.35 16.48 -8.96
N CYS A 66 19.27 15.86 -9.69
CA CYS A 66 19.73 14.50 -9.46
C CYS A 66 21.22 14.41 -9.79
N SER A 67 21.96 13.59 -9.04
CA SER A 67 23.41 13.39 -9.26
C SER A 67 23.80 12.78 -10.62
N ARG A 68 22.84 12.33 -11.43
CA ARG A 68 23.09 11.81 -12.78
C ARG A 68 22.37 12.64 -13.83
N GLU A 69 22.87 12.55 -15.05
CA GLU A 69 22.16 13.08 -16.21
C GLU A 69 20.82 12.37 -16.38
N ILE A 70 19.79 13.15 -16.72
CA ILE A 70 18.44 12.67 -16.96
C ILE A 70 18.12 12.85 -18.44
N HIS A 71 17.79 11.74 -19.08
CA HIS A 71 17.41 11.73 -20.47
C HIS A 71 16.07 12.46 -20.66
N HIS A 72 15.90 13.20 -21.76
CA HIS A 72 14.70 14.01 -22.03
C HIS A 72 13.39 13.22 -21.85
N LYS A 73 13.32 11.97 -22.34
CA LYS A 73 12.13 11.11 -22.16
C LYS A 73 11.80 10.80 -20.70
N GLU A 74 12.82 10.66 -19.86
CA GLU A 74 12.62 10.44 -18.43
C GLU A 74 12.12 11.72 -17.76
N TRP A 75 12.68 12.87 -18.12
CA TRP A 75 12.19 14.16 -17.64
C TRP A 75 10.72 14.41 -18.03
N SER A 76 10.35 14.13 -19.29
CA SER A 76 8.95 14.25 -19.72
C SER A 76 8.01 13.34 -18.92
N LYS A 77 8.43 12.10 -18.63
CA LYS A 77 7.65 11.17 -17.79
C LYS A 77 7.49 11.69 -16.36
N PHE A 78 8.55 12.24 -15.78
CA PHE A 78 8.51 12.87 -14.46
C PHE A 78 7.49 14.02 -14.43
N LEU A 79 7.55 14.94 -15.41
CA LEU A 79 6.64 16.07 -15.49
C LEU A 79 5.17 15.65 -15.68
N ILE A 80 4.91 14.61 -16.46
CA ILE A 80 3.57 14.03 -16.58
C ILE A 80 3.12 13.48 -15.23
N ALA A 81 3.96 12.68 -14.57
CA ALA A 81 3.60 12.02 -13.31
C ALA A 81 3.34 13.01 -12.17
N ILE A 82 4.16 14.05 -12.02
CA ILE A 82 3.96 15.08 -11.00
C ILE A 82 2.70 15.91 -11.27
N THR A 83 2.40 16.20 -12.55
CA THR A 83 1.16 16.90 -12.95
C THR A 83 -0.06 16.02 -12.65
N THR A 84 0.00 14.74 -12.98
CA THR A 84 -1.08 13.78 -12.67
C THR A 84 -1.32 13.69 -11.17
N ALA A 85 -0.25 13.60 -10.37
CA ALA A 85 -0.35 13.55 -8.91
C ALA A 85 -0.99 14.82 -8.32
N LEU A 86 -0.66 16.00 -8.85
CA LEU A 86 -1.26 17.25 -8.39
C LEU A 86 -2.79 17.25 -8.55
N HIS A 87 -3.28 16.70 -9.66
CA HIS A 87 -4.70 16.72 -10.01
C HIS A 87 -5.48 15.48 -9.57
N THR A 88 -4.79 14.44 -9.09
CA THR A 88 -5.42 13.17 -8.66
C THR A 88 -5.35 13.07 -7.13
N PRO A 89 -6.47 12.77 -6.44
CA PRO A 89 -6.44 12.53 -5.00
C PRO A 89 -5.46 11.41 -4.64
N ILE A 90 -4.86 11.50 -3.45
CA ILE A 90 -4.08 10.39 -2.90
C ILE A 90 -5.00 9.18 -2.79
N PRO A 91 -4.65 8.03 -3.40
CA PRO A 91 -5.52 6.87 -3.32
C PRO A 91 -5.56 6.34 -1.88
N PRO A 92 -6.69 5.78 -1.44
CA PRO A 92 -6.82 5.26 -0.08
C PRO A 92 -5.89 4.06 0.21
N TYR A 93 -5.50 3.36 -0.86
CA TYR A 93 -4.54 2.25 -0.91
C TYR A 93 -4.07 2.05 -2.36
N TYR A 94 -3.04 1.25 -2.58
CA TYR A 94 -2.47 0.90 -3.88
C TYR A 94 -2.65 -0.60 -4.17
N LEU A 95 -2.94 -0.91 -5.44
CA LEU A 95 -3.01 -2.27 -5.95
C LEU A 95 -1.99 -2.46 -7.07
N ASP A 96 -1.16 -3.50 -6.98
CA ASP A 96 -0.34 -3.98 -8.09
C ASP A 96 -0.75 -5.39 -8.47
N PHE A 97 -1.02 -5.60 -9.76
CA PHE A 97 -1.41 -6.90 -10.29
C PHE A 97 -0.23 -7.57 -10.98
N ASN A 98 0.14 -8.77 -10.53
CA ASN A 98 1.07 -9.65 -11.22
C ASN A 98 0.31 -10.84 -11.81
N LEU A 99 -0.14 -10.69 -13.06
CA LEU A 99 -0.92 -11.71 -13.77
C LEU A 99 -0.16 -13.04 -13.90
N LYS A 100 1.15 -13.01 -14.16
CA LYS A 100 1.95 -14.23 -14.32
C LYS A 100 2.04 -15.03 -13.01
N GLY A 101 2.07 -14.31 -11.89
CA GLY A 101 2.13 -14.90 -10.55
C GLY A 101 0.79 -15.00 -9.85
N ARG A 102 -0.34 -14.73 -10.53
CA ARG A 102 -1.70 -14.75 -9.94
C ARG A 102 -1.81 -14.00 -8.60
N ARG A 103 -1.09 -12.88 -8.49
CA ARG A 103 -0.95 -12.15 -7.25
C ARG A 103 -1.47 -10.73 -7.39
N THR A 104 -2.37 -10.37 -6.48
CA THR A 104 -2.71 -8.98 -6.21
C THR A 104 -1.94 -8.54 -4.98
N THR A 105 -1.21 -7.43 -5.10
CA THR A 105 -0.47 -6.84 -3.99
C THR A 105 -1.19 -5.59 -3.52
N LEU A 106 -1.66 -5.60 -2.28
CA LEU A 106 -2.33 -4.48 -1.62
C LEU A 106 -1.34 -3.77 -0.68
N ARG A 107 -1.27 -2.45 -0.79
CA ARG A 107 -0.38 -1.59 -0.02
C ARG A 107 -1.11 -0.34 0.43
N LYS A 108 -0.74 0.22 1.58
CA LYS A 108 -1.17 1.55 1.98
C LYS A 108 0.02 2.45 2.27
N ARG A 109 0.88 2.04 3.20
CA ARG A 109 2.10 2.77 3.56
C ARG A 109 3.34 2.16 2.92
N HIS A 110 3.32 0.85 2.63
CA HIS A 110 4.46 0.18 2.02
C HIS A 110 4.75 0.71 0.62
N ARG A 111 6.03 0.96 0.33
CA ARG A 111 6.48 1.52 -0.96
C ARG A 111 7.17 0.50 -1.83
N ARG A 112 7.07 0.66 -3.15
CA ARG A 112 7.52 -0.34 -4.15
C ARG A 112 8.99 -0.80 -4.02
N THR A 113 9.86 -0.03 -3.38
CA THR A 113 11.29 -0.38 -3.22
C THR A 113 11.68 -0.83 -1.81
N GLU A 114 10.73 -0.92 -0.89
CA GLU A 114 10.93 -1.48 0.45
C GLU A 114 10.98 -3.02 0.41
N SER A 115 11.27 -3.66 1.55
CA SER A 115 11.44 -5.12 1.64
C SER A 115 10.18 -5.88 1.20
N LYS A 116 10.34 -7.06 0.59
CA LYS A 116 9.21 -7.87 0.10
C LYS A 116 8.54 -8.75 1.16
N ILE A 117 8.70 -8.41 2.44
CA ILE A 117 8.16 -9.20 3.55
C ILE A 117 6.69 -8.85 3.71
N GLY A 118 5.84 -9.87 3.75
CA GLY A 118 4.41 -9.70 3.88
C GLY A 118 3.69 -11.00 4.16
N CYS A 119 2.38 -10.85 4.36
CA CYS A 119 1.45 -11.95 4.52
C CYS A 119 0.72 -12.20 3.20
N PHE A 120 0.40 -13.46 2.95
CA PHE A 120 -0.36 -13.90 1.80
C PHE A 120 -1.65 -14.54 2.28
N ILE A 121 -2.73 -14.23 1.60
CA ILE A 121 -4.06 -14.79 1.85
C ILE A 121 -4.45 -15.59 0.60
N TYR A 122 -4.81 -16.85 0.80
CA TYR A 122 -5.19 -17.77 -0.26
C TYR A 122 -6.49 -18.51 0.08
N PRO A 123 -7.32 -18.87 -0.90
CA PRO A 123 -8.38 -19.87 -0.69
C PRO A 123 -7.79 -21.26 -0.42
N TYR A 124 -8.35 -22.05 0.50
CA TYR A 124 -7.92 -23.43 0.74
C TYR A 124 -8.14 -24.33 -0.46
N LYS A 125 -7.07 -24.84 -1.08
CA LYS A 125 -7.17 -25.79 -2.19
C LYS A 125 -6.01 -26.77 -2.21
N GLU A 126 -6.34 -28.05 -2.10
CA GLU A 126 -5.38 -29.14 -2.25
C GLU A 126 -5.06 -29.41 -3.73
N ASP A 127 -3.80 -29.74 -4.00
CA ASP A 127 -3.36 -30.29 -5.26
C ASP A 127 -3.65 -31.81 -5.33
N PRO A 128 -3.53 -32.45 -6.52
CA PRO A 128 -3.83 -33.87 -6.67
C PRO A 128 -2.96 -34.83 -5.84
N ASP A 129 -1.80 -34.38 -5.37
CA ASP A 129 -0.85 -35.17 -4.60
C ASP A 129 -1.02 -34.95 -3.08
N GLY A 130 -2.06 -34.20 -2.67
CA GLY A 130 -2.36 -33.85 -1.28
C GLY A 130 -1.51 -32.70 -0.73
N GLY A 131 -0.80 -31.99 -1.62
CA GLY A 131 -0.10 -30.75 -1.32
C GLY A 131 -0.98 -29.51 -1.54
N TRP A 132 -0.38 -28.33 -1.51
CA TRP A 132 -1.10 -27.07 -1.71
C TRP A 132 -1.09 -26.61 -3.17
N ASP A 133 -2.26 -26.20 -3.69
CA ASP A 133 -2.38 -25.63 -5.03
C ASP A 133 -2.01 -24.14 -5.07
N TYR A 134 -0.73 -23.85 -5.33
CA TYR A 134 -0.24 -22.48 -5.56
C TYR A 134 -0.72 -21.84 -6.86
N SER A 135 -1.53 -22.54 -7.67
CA SER A 135 -2.12 -21.95 -8.88
C SER A 135 -3.31 -21.05 -8.57
N VAL A 136 -3.80 -20.93 -7.33
CA VAL A 136 -4.90 -20.02 -7.01
C VAL A 136 -4.48 -18.55 -6.97
N ASP A 137 -5.43 -17.64 -7.19
CA ASP A 137 -5.18 -16.22 -7.01
C ASP A 137 -4.96 -15.91 -5.52
N CYS A 138 -3.96 -15.06 -5.23
CA CYS A 138 -3.63 -14.68 -3.86
C CYS A 138 -3.59 -13.16 -3.65
N LEU A 139 -3.93 -12.75 -2.43
CA LEU A 139 -3.77 -11.39 -1.95
C LEU A 139 -2.52 -11.32 -1.08
N MET A 140 -1.55 -10.52 -1.50
CA MET A 140 -0.35 -10.23 -0.72
C MET A 140 -0.43 -8.84 -0.10
N ILE A 141 -0.15 -8.77 1.19
CA ILE A 141 -0.15 -7.55 1.99
C ILE A 141 1.21 -7.45 2.68
N TYR A 142 1.89 -6.32 2.57
CA TYR A 142 3.18 -6.17 3.24
C TYR A 142 3.03 -6.14 4.75
N GLU A 143 4.05 -6.63 5.46
CA GLU A 143 4.03 -6.80 6.92
C GLU A 143 3.64 -5.49 7.64
N SER A 144 4.24 -4.37 7.22
CA SER A 144 3.96 -3.04 7.76
C SER A 144 2.51 -2.57 7.57
N ASP A 145 1.82 -3.08 6.55
CA ASP A 145 0.41 -2.77 6.30
C ASP A 145 -0.53 -3.84 6.88
N PHE A 146 -0.02 -5.06 7.11
CA PHE A 146 -0.78 -6.18 7.66
C PHE A 146 -0.97 -6.06 9.17
N GLU A 147 -0.12 -5.33 9.89
CA GLU A 147 -0.21 -5.14 11.35
C GLU A 147 -1.61 -4.73 11.82
N ILE A 148 -2.31 -3.90 11.05
CA ILE A 148 -3.69 -3.48 11.36
C ILE A 148 -4.70 -4.64 11.33
N LEU A 149 -4.43 -5.66 10.51
CA LEU A 149 -5.25 -6.86 10.35
C LEU A 149 -4.84 -7.94 11.36
N ALA A 150 -3.56 -8.01 11.73
CA ALA A 150 -3.04 -8.96 12.71
C ALA A 150 -3.81 -8.88 14.05
N ALA A 151 -4.34 -7.71 14.43
CA ALA A 151 -5.20 -7.56 15.60
C ALA A 151 -6.45 -8.46 15.58
N GLY A 152 -7.04 -8.72 14.40
CA GLY A 152 -8.16 -9.65 14.24
C GLY A 152 -7.78 -11.11 14.48
N ILE A 153 -6.61 -11.51 14.00
CA ILE A 153 -6.06 -12.85 14.18
C ILE A 153 -5.67 -13.06 15.64
N ASN A 154 -4.94 -12.11 16.23
CA ASN A 154 -4.49 -12.13 17.61
C ASN A 154 -5.63 -12.20 18.64
N LYS A 155 -6.87 -11.85 18.24
CA LYS A 155 -8.05 -12.00 19.07
C LYS A 155 -8.56 -13.44 19.16
N LEU A 156 -8.38 -14.23 18.10
CA LEU A 156 -8.71 -15.66 18.11
C LEU A 156 -7.56 -16.50 18.63
N TYR A 157 -6.34 -16.14 18.21
CA TYR A 157 -5.10 -16.80 18.55
C TYR A 157 -4.17 -15.79 19.23
N PRO A 158 -4.25 -15.60 20.55
CA PRO A 158 -3.31 -14.74 21.26
C PRO A 158 -1.92 -15.38 21.32
N ARG A 159 -0.84 -14.60 21.15
CA ARG A 159 0.56 -15.11 21.15
C ARG A 159 0.99 -15.93 22.37
N ASN A 160 0.33 -15.76 23.51
CA ASN A 160 0.60 -16.51 24.74
C ASN A 160 -0.36 -17.69 24.95
N HIS A 161 -1.16 -18.04 23.94
CA HIS A 161 -2.06 -19.18 23.99
C HIS A 161 -1.24 -20.46 23.79
N GLU A 162 -1.49 -21.49 24.62
CA GLU A 162 -0.75 -22.77 24.58
C GLU A 162 -1.10 -23.65 23.38
N ASP A 163 -1.78 -23.10 22.36
CA ASP A 163 -2.13 -23.86 21.17
C ASP A 163 -0.91 -24.05 20.28
N LYS A 164 -0.37 -25.26 20.32
CA LYS A 164 0.80 -25.66 19.53
C LYS A 164 0.50 -25.84 18.05
N SER A 165 -0.78 -25.78 17.64
CA SER A 165 -1.17 -25.92 16.24
C SER A 165 -1.07 -24.61 15.45
N PHE A 166 -1.01 -23.46 16.13
CA PHE A 166 -0.90 -22.15 15.49
C PHE A 166 0.56 -21.67 15.46
N ASP A 167 1.11 -21.48 14.26
CA ASP A 167 2.48 -21.01 14.06
C ASP A 167 2.46 -19.61 13.44
N TYR A 168 2.75 -18.59 14.27
CA TYR A 168 2.78 -17.18 13.88
C TYR A 168 3.81 -16.84 12.79
N THR A 169 4.65 -17.78 12.37
CA THR A 169 5.68 -17.56 11.34
C THR A 169 5.45 -18.40 10.09
N SER A 170 4.33 -19.11 10.01
CA SER A 170 4.06 -20.11 9.00
C SER A 170 2.64 -20.00 8.44
N TRP A 171 2.19 -21.10 7.85
CA TRP A 171 0.91 -21.28 7.19
C TRP A 171 -0.13 -21.68 8.21
N ASN A 172 -1.18 -20.86 8.35
CA ASN A 172 -2.29 -21.16 9.25
C ASN A 172 -3.59 -21.25 8.45
N GLU A 173 -4.31 -22.33 8.68
CA GLU A 173 -5.65 -22.53 8.14
C GLU A 173 -6.69 -21.88 9.05
N PHE A 174 -7.63 -21.16 8.44
CA PHE A 174 -8.76 -20.56 9.13
C PHE A 174 -10.04 -21.09 8.50
N THR A 175 -10.83 -21.78 9.31
CA THR A 175 -12.16 -22.25 8.93
C THR A 175 -13.11 -21.07 8.67
N LEU A 176 -14.21 -21.32 7.97
CA LEU A 176 -15.27 -20.32 7.75
C LEU A 176 -15.69 -19.59 9.05
N ALA A 177 -15.95 -20.35 10.11
CA ALA A 177 -16.40 -19.80 11.40
C ALA A 177 -15.34 -18.90 12.07
N GLU A 178 -14.05 -19.13 11.81
CA GLU A 178 -12.96 -18.30 12.30
C GLU A 178 -12.81 -17.05 11.46
N CYS A 179 -12.85 -17.19 10.13
CA CYS A 179 -12.85 -16.05 9.21
C CYS A 179 -13.99 -15.08 9.51
N GLU A 180 -15.20 -15.56 9.81
CA GLU A 180 -16.33 -14.70 10.21
C GLU A 180 -16.04 -13.88 11.47
N LYS A 181 -15.36 -14.47 12.46
CA LYS A 181 -14.97 -13.78 13.70
C LYS A 181 -13.85 -12.76 13.43
N ILE A 182 -12.87 -13.11 12.61
CA ILE A 182 -11.77 -12.21 12.18
C ILE A 182 -12.35 -11.01 11.44
N ILE A 183 -13.20 -11.24 10.43
CA ILE A 183 -13.87 -10.19 9.64
C ILE A 183 -14.70 -9.29 10.54
N SER A 184 -15.46 -9.86 11.48
CA SER A 184 -16.22 -9.07 12.45
C SER A 184 -15.31 -8.14 13.26
N HIS A 185 -14.09 -8.57 13.59
CA HIS A 185 -13.12 -7.72 14.27
C HIS A 185 -12.54 -6.64 13.36
N TRP A 186 -12.16 -7.00 12.13
CA TRP A 186 -11.70 -6.05 11.13
C TRP A 186 -12.73 -4.96 10.83
N LEU A 187 -14.03 -5.28 10.78
CA LEU A 187 -15.10 -4.29 10.64
C LEU A 187 -15.17 -3.32 11.83
N ILE A 188 -14.84 -3.76 13.05
CA ILE A 188 -14.73 -2.87 14.20
C ILE A 188 -13.54 -1.93 14.01
N ILE A 189 -12.38 -2.44 13.60
CA ILE A 189 -11.17 -1.65 13.36
C ILE A 189 -11.40 -0.63 12.23
N ALA A 190 -12.05 -1.03 11.13
CA ALA A 190 -12.34 -0.14 10.01
C ALA A 190 -13.24 1.04 10.42
N ARG A 191 -14.16 0.83 11.38
CA ARG A 191 -15.02 1.91 11.91
C ARG A 191 -14.28 2.88 12.83
N SER A 192 -13.25 2.44 13.54
CA SER A 192 -12.48 3.28 14.46
C SER A 192 -11.20 3.85 13.84
N ASN A 193 -10.76 3.33 12.70
CA ASN A 193 -9.56 3.77 11.99
C ASN A 193 -9.91 4.26 10.57
N GLY A 194 -10.26 5.54 10.47
CA GLY A 194 -10.64 6.16 9.19
C GLY A 194 -9.53 6.16 8.15
N GLU A 195 -8.27 6.14 8.57
CA GLU A 195 -7.12 6.06 7.65
C GLU A 195 -7.11 4.69 6.93
N TYR A 196 -7.29 3.59 7.64
CA TYR A 196 -7.23 2.22 7.11
C TYR A 196 -8.58 1.63 6.70
N ALA A 197 -9.70 2.34 6.92
CA ALA A 197 -11.04 1.83 6.68
C ALA A 197 -11.22 1.21 5.29
N SER A 198 -10.87 1.94 4.22
CA SER A 198 -11.00 1.44 2.84
C SER A 198 -10.03 0.31 2.52
N PHE A 199 -8.85 0.29 3.13
CA PHE A 199 -7.87 -0.80 2.97
C PHE A 199 -8.41 -2.10 3.57
N ILE A 200 -8.92 -2.04 4.80
CA ILE A 200 -9.52 -3.19 5.49
C ILE A 200 -10.76 -3.69 4.73
N GLN A 201 -11.60 -2.76 4.28
CA GLN A 201 -12.79 -3.09 3.49
C GLN A 201 -12.43 -3.88 2.22
N TYR A 202 -11.37 -3.47 1.51
CA TYR A 202 -10.89 -4.21 0.34
C TYR A 202 -10.50 -5.66 0.68
N VAL A 203 -9.79 -5.87 1.79
CA VAL A 203 -9.39 -7.23 2.22
C VAL A 203 -10.61 -8.10 2.51
N ILE A 204 -11.63 -7.53 3.17
CA ILE A 204 -12.90 -8.23 3.45
C ILE A 204 -13.62 -8.59 2.14
N GLU A 205 -13.75 -7.63 1.21
CA GLU A 205 -14.39 -7.84 -0.09
C GLU A 205 -13.65 -8.87 -0.94
N TRP A 206 -12.33 -8.97 -0.80
CA TRP A 206 -11.52 -9.98 -1.48
C TRP A 206 -11.74 -11.38 -0.88
N ILE A 207 -11.84 -11.49 0.44
CA ILE A 207 -12.04 -12.76 1.16
C ILE A 207 -13.47 -13.29 1.02
N GLN A 208 -14.48 -12.43 1.08
CA GLN A 208 -15.89 -12.84 1.16
C GLN A 208 -16.32 -13.84 0.08
N PRO A 209 -16.01 -13.65 -1.22
CA PRO A 209 -16.35 -14.62 -2.25
C PRO A 209 -15.70 -15.99 -2.03
N LEU A 210 -14.51 -16.03 -1.41
CA LEU A 210 -13.78 -17.28 -1.14
C LEU A 210 -14.45 -18.08 -0.04
N LEU A 211 -15.01 -17.42 0.97
CA LEU A 211 -15.77 -18.07 2.05
C LEU A 211 -17.06 -18.76 1.56
N HIS A 212 -17.52 -18.43 0.35
CA HIS A 212 -18.65 -19.13 -0.27
C HIS A 212 -18.23 -20.32 -1.14
N GLN A 213 -16.94 -20.43 -1.48
CA GLN A 213 -16.42 -21.40 -2.44
C GLN A 213 -15.52 -22.46 -1.79
N TYR A 214 -14.87 -22.12 -0.68
CA TYR A 214 -13.88 -22.96 0.01
C TYR A 214 -14.23 -23.08 1.48
N ASP A 215 -13.92 -24.24 2.09
CA ASP A 215 -14.22 -24.52 3.50
C ASP A 215 -13.27 -23.79 4.47
N SER A 216 -12.14 -23.29 3.96
CA SER A 216 -11.15 -22.54 4.72
C SER A 216 -10.33 -21.59 3.87
N ILE A 217 -9.60 -20.70 4.55
CA ILE A 217 -8.65 -19.75 3.97
C ILE A 217 -7.30 -19.98 4.65
N MET A 218 -6.23 -19.93 3.85
CA MET A 218 -4.87 -19.97 4.35
C MET A 218 -4.32 -18.56 4.46
N ILE A 219 -3.67 -18.27 5.59
CA ILE A 219 -2.81 -17.09 5.72
C ILE A 219 -1.39 -17.56 6.00
N GLU A 220 -0.47 -17.17 5.13
CA GLU A 220 0.97 -17.41 5.22
C GLU A 220 1.66 -16.11 5.62
N GLY A 221 2.54 -16.15 6.64
CA GLY A 221 3.42 -15.04 6.96
C GLY A 221 3.67 -14.87 8.45
N ASN A 222 4.24 -13.72 8.82
CA ASN A 222 4.46 -13.34 10.23
C ASN A 222 3.18 -12.68 10.80
N LEU A 223 2.40 -13.43 11.58
CA LEU A 223 1.10 -13.03 12.13
C LEU A 223 1.16 -12.40 13.54
#